data_AF-A0A5A9FA21-F1
#
_entry.id   AF-A0A5A9FA21-F1
#
_cell.length_a   1.000
_cell.length_b   1.000
_cell.length_c   1.000
_cell.angle_alpha   90.00
_cell.angle_beta   90.00
_cell.angle_gamma   90.00
#
_symmetry.space_group_name_H-M   'P 1'
#
loop_
_entity.id
_entity.type
_entity.pdbx_description
1 polymer ?
#
loop_
_entity_poly.entity_id
_entity_poly.type
_entity_poly.pdbx_seq_one_letter_code
_entity_poly.pdbx_strand_id
1 'polypeptide(L)'
;MRLRTPKIPRSDHPEAPVKVHDPLLGINFNMRRKMVSIADTEVAELWVSRGGTLAYSAKSGVLPAFAGKRRSVPQDEIYRRDAQSLASAILKLRETIGFSPSVRGWCYIAEEHFHLTKGEFGSFSDLLVEMRKSGLLPLDICAEDGARQWYNDEEIDPTPEKHAQYVVEVMKHHCATYRPISFWSDKDVYIQLLVEKIDLVQLWKEIAGRFHIPIANARGWSDLHCRATMMRRFRDWEDRGKKCVLLYCGDHDPAGLNISESMMSNLAELKDAQKVNWHPRKLKIHRFGLNADFIEAHGLPKLHNLETSSGGDLSHSSHRDHTKPYVQSYLRKYGKWKVEANALVVRPDAGRKLLLDTIQKYLPLDAPDQFRERLSTYQRDVSDAMRATLCKEFNLTPL
;
A
#
# COMPACT_ATOMS: atom_id res chain seq x y z
N MET A 1 -20.86 62.07 -8.22
CA MET A 1 -19.91 61.80 -7.12
C MET A 1 -19.31 60.42 -7.36
N ARG A 2 -18.12 60.33 -7.97
CA ARG A 2 -17.43 59.06 -8.32
C ARG A 2 -16.53 58.66 -7.15
N LEU A 3 -16.75 57.49 -6.55
CA LEU A 3 -15.89 56.94 -5.51
C LEU A 3 -14.66 56.28 -6.17
N ARG A 4 -13.48 56.78 -5.83
CA ARG A 4 -12.17 56.25 -6.26
C ARG A 4 -11.79 55.07 -5.36
N THR A 5 -11.34 53.97 -5.97
CA THR A 5 -10.64 52.87 -5.30
C THR A 5 -9.20 53.27 -4.94
N PRO A 6 -8.63 52.80 -3.81
CA PRO A 6 -7.25 53.09 -3.47
C PRO A 6 -6.27 52.19 -4.23
N LYS A 7 -5.18 52.80 -4.72
CA LYS A 7 -4.03 52.12 -5.35
C LYS A 7 -3.15 51.47 -4.27
N ILE A 8 -2.87 50.18 -4.44
CA ILE A 8 -1.84 49.44 -3.68
C ILE A 8 -0.46 49.77 -4.29
N PRO A 9 0.58 50.07 -3.49
CA PRO A 9 1.92 50.34 -4.02
C PRO A 9 2.61 49.05 -4.47
N ARG A 10 3.25 49.09 -5.64
CA ARG A 10 4.19 48.05 -6.10
C ARG A 10 5.50 48.22 -5.36
N SER A 11 5.94 47.19 -4.63
CA SER A 11 7.32 47.05 -4.19
C SER A 11 8.07 46.19 -5.21
N ASP A 12 8.93 46.83 -5.98
CA ASP A 12 9.93 46.18 -6.81
C ASP A 12 11.03 45.61 -5.91
N HIS A 13 11.16 44.28 -5.84
CA HIS A 13 12.41 43.52 -5.70
C HIS A 13 12.10 42.02 -5.83
N PRO A 14 12.66 41.30 -6.80
CA PRO A 14 12.51 39.84 -6.89
C PRO A 14 13.53 39.19 -5.95
N GLU A 15 13.10 38.69 -4.80
CA GLU A 15 13.90 37.70 -4.08
C GLU A 15 13.88 36.39 -4.87
N ALA A 16 15.07 35.94 -5.26
CA ALA A 16 15.28 34.71 -6.01
C ALA A 16 14.72 33.51 -5.23
N PRO A 17 14.05 32.55 -5.90
CA PRO A 17 13.55 31.36 -5.22
C PRO A 17 14.73 30.55 -4.67
N VAL A 18 14.72 30.31 -3.37
CA VAL A 18 15.57 29.35 -2.70
C VAL A 18 15.35 27.99 -3.36
N LYS A 19 16.33 27.53 -4.13
CA LYS A 19 16.37 26.17 -4.68
C LYS A 19 16.48 25.20 -3.50
N VAL A 20 15.36 24.65 -3.07
CA VAL A 20 15.35 23.43 -2.26
C VAL A 20 15.79 22.30 -3.19
N HIS A 21 17.03 21.85 -3.03
CA HIS A 21 17.55 20.65 -3.67
C HIS A 21 16.73 19.46 -3.17
N ASP A 22 15.79 18.97 -3.99
CA ASP A 22 15.22 17.64 -3.84
C ASP A 22 16.29 16.62 -4.28
N PRO A 23 16.83 15.77 -3.38
CA PRO A 23 17.88 14.80 -3.72
C PRO A 23 17.41 13.70 -4.69
N LEU A 24 16.12 13.58 -4.96
CA LEU A 24 15.55 12.43 -5.68
C LEU A 24 15.42 12.62 -7.20
N LEU A 25 15.67 13.83 -7.72
CA LEU A 25 15.56 14.14 -9.15
C LEU A 25 16.86 14.01 -9.95
N GLY A 26 17.98 13.62 -9.33
CA GLY A 26 19.32 13.66 -9.95
C GLY A 26 19.98 12.32 -10.31
N ILE A 27 19.34 11.16 -10.10
CA ILE A 27 20.02 9.87 -10.30
C ILE A 27 19.68 9.29 -11.68
N ASN A 28 20.67 9.28 -12.56
CA ASN A 28 20.63 8.68 -13.90
C ASN A 28 20.11 7.23 -13.83
N PHE A 29 19.12 6.89 -14.67
CA PHE A 29 18.44 5.60 -14.77
C PHE A 29 19.40 4.40 -14.85
N ASN A 30 20.56 4.57 -15.51
CA ASN A 30 21.58 3.54 -15.62
C ASN A 30 22.39 3.32 -14.32
N MET A 31 22.52 4.33 -13.45
CA MET A 31 23.15 4.17 -12.13
C MET A 31 22.24 3.45 -11.14
N ARG A 32 20.92 3.69 -11.17
CA ARG A 32 19.96 2.93 -10.31
C ARG A 32 19.90 1.45 -10.69
N ARG A 33 19.89 1.12 -11.99
CA ARG A 33 19.98 -0.29 -12.45
C ARG A 33 21.26 -0.98 -11.98
N LYS A 34 22.39 -0.26 -11.98
CA LYS A 34 23.68 -0.77 -11.49
C LYS A 34 23.67 -0.95 -9.97
N MET A 35 23.13 0.00 -9.20
CA MET A 35 23.09 -0.10 -7.73
C MET A 35 22.14 -1.20 -7.23
N VAL A 36 20.99 -1.40 -7.89
CA VAL A 36 20.06 -2.49 -7.56
C VAL A 36 20.68 -3.86 -7.90
N SER A 37 21.31 -4.02 -9.08
CA SER A 37 21.97 -5.28 -9.41
C SER A 37 23.19 -5.57 -8.52
N ILE A 38 23.91 -4.54 -8.06
CA ILE A 38 25.02 -4.69 -7.11
C ILE A 38 24.48 -5.09 -5.73
N ALA A 39 23.39 -4.50 -5.26
CA ALA A 39 22.77 -4.87 -3.99
C ALA A 39 22.21 -6.30 -4.00
N ASP A 40 21.58 -6.74 -5.10
CA ASP A 40 21.08 -8.10 -5.27
C ASP A 40 22.22 -9.14 -5.28
N THR A 41 23.33 -8.81 -5.95
CA THR A 41 24.53 -9.67 -5.99
C THR A 41 25.23 -9.71 -4.63
N GLU A 42 25.36 -8.56 -3.95
CA GLU A 42 25.98 -8.50 -2.61
C GLU A 42 25.17 -9.25 -1.55
N VAL A 43 23.82 -9.25 -1.61
CA VAL A 43 22.98 -9.96 -0.62
C VAL A 43 23.10 -11.47 -0.82
N ALA A 44 23.09 -11.95 -2.07
CA ALA A 44 23.34 -13.34 -2.40
C ALA A 44 24.78 -13.76 -2.04
N GLU A 45 25.78 -12.93 -2.35
CA GLU A 45 27.18 -13.16 -2.01
C GLU A 45 27.45 -13.07 -0.50
N LEU A 46 26.75 -12.23 0.26
CA LEU A 46 26.83 -12.17 1.74
C LEU A 46 26.29 -13.44 2.40
N TRP A 47 25.23 -14.04 1.83
CA TRP A 47 24.68 -15.30 2.31
C TRP A 47 25.64 -16.46 2.03
N VAL A 48 26.23 -16.50 0.83
CA VAL A 48 27.21 -17.53 0.44
C VAL A 48 28.56 -17.36 1.15
N SER A 49 29.06 -16.13 1.33
CA SER A 49 30.39 -15.85 1.88
C SER A 49 30.50 -15.99 3.40
N ARG A 50 29.39 -16.02 4.15
CA ARG A 50 29.39 -16.22 5.61
C ARG A 50 29.35 -17.68 6.06
N GLY A 51 29.60 -18.63 5.15
CA GLY A 51 29.84 -20.03 5.52
C GLY A 51 28.60 -20.78 6.02
N GLY A 52 27.43 -20.51 5.44
CA GLY A 52 26.23 -21.32 5.63
C GLY A 52 26.45 -22.76 5.13
N THR A 53 27.04 -23.62 5.95
CA THR A 53 27.09 -25.05 5.72
C THR A 53 25.71 -25.64 5.95
N LEU A 54 25.05 -25.97 4.85
CA LEU A 54 23.68 -26.44 4.79
C LEU A 54 23.49 -27.79 5.49
N ALA A 55 22.78 -27.79 6.62
CA ALA A 55 22.06 -28.96 7.11
C ALA A 55 20.60 -28.85 6.63
N TYR A 56 20.36 -29.38 5.42
CA TYR A 56 19.11 -29.24 4.65
C TYR A 56 17.88 -29.90 5.31
N SER A 57 16.72 -29.23 5.29
CA SER A 57 15.41 -29.92 5.29
C SER A 57 14.35 -29.34 4.33
N ALA A 58 14.74 -28.51 3.36
CA ALA A 58 13.83 -27.93 2.37
C ALA A 58 14.29 -28.28 0.94
N LYS A 59 13.37 -28.28 -0.03
CA LYS A 59 13.61 -28.70 -1.43
C LYS A 59 14.63 -27.80 -2.14
N SER A 60 14.72 -26.52 -1.78
CA SER A 60 15.69 -25.54 -2.32
C SER A 60 16.99 -25.47 -1.53
N GLY A 61 17.01 -25.97 -0.29
CA GLY A 61 18.13 -25.78 0.64
C GLY A 61 18.21 -24.45 1.35
N VAL A 62 17.37 -23.51 0.98
CA VAL A 62 17.47 -22.11 1.43
C VAL A 62 17.04 -21.97 2.89
N LEU A 63 16.13 -22.82 3.34
CA LEU A 63 15.57 -22.73 4.69
C LEU A 63 16.37 -23.57 5.69
N PRO A 64 16.69 -23.02 6.88
CA PRO A 64 17.12 -23.80 8.03
C PRO A 64 16.16 -24.96 8.28
N ALA A 65 16.70 -26.15 8.58
CA ALA A 65 15.90 -27.34 8.82
C ALA A 65 14.81 -27.09 9.90
N PHE A 66 13.56 -27.33 9.51
CA PHE A 66 12.39 -26.84 10.22
C PHE A 66 12.26 -27.41 11.64
N ALA A 67 11.71 -26.58 12.54
CA ALA A 67 11.50 -26.85 13.96
C ALA A 67 10.33 -27.83 14.17
N GLY A 68 10.64 -29.11 14.34
CA GLY A 68 9.65 -30.12 14.74
C GLY A 68 10.23 -31.39 15.35
N LYS A 69 11.56 -31.48 15.47
CA LYS A 69 12.28 -32.62 16.05
C LYS A 69 13.26 -32.11 17.10
N ARG A 70 13.46 -32.85 18.19
CA ARG A 70 14.56 -32.61 19.14
C ARG A 70 15.86 -32.51 18.34
N ARG A 71 16.50 -31.34 18.37
CA ARG A 71 17.83 -31.11 17.77
C ARG A 71 18.90 -31.50 18.76
N SER A 72 20.00 -32.07 18.28
CA SER A 72 21.22 -32.15 19.09
C SER A 72 21.80 -30.74 19.30
N VAL A 73 22.64 -30.55 20.33
CA VAL A 73 23.29 -29.26 20.61
C VAL A 73 24.02 -28.69 19.37
N PRO A 74 24.80 -29.48 18.61
CA PRO A 74 25.44 -28.97 17.38
C PRO A 74 24.45 -28.58 16.27
N GLN A 75 23.32 -29.27 16.15
CA GLN A 75 22.29 -28.94 15.15
C GLN A 75 21.56 -27.63 15.51
N ASP A 76 21.43 -27.34 16.80
CA ASP A 76 20.79 -26.11 17.25
C ASP A 76 21.68 -24.88 17.03
N GLU A 77 23.00 -25.01 17.20
CA GLU A 77 23.96 -23.95 16.87
C GLU A 77 23.96 -23.60 15.39
N ILE A 78 23.97 -24.62 14.51
CA ILE A 78 23.88 -24.42 13.05
C ILE A 78 22.57 -23.72 12.70
N TYR A 79 21.44 -24.20 13.24
CA TYR A 79 20.14 -23.59 13.02
C TYR A 79 20.12 -22.10 13.43
N ARG A 80 20.64 -21.76 14.62
CA ARG A 80 20.65 -20.37 15.10
C ARG A 80 21.50 -19.47 14.20
N ARG A 81 22.68 -19.94 13.77
CA ARG A 81 23.56 -19.20 12.85
C ARG A 81 22.86 -18.93 11.51
N ASP A 82 22.23 -19.96 10.95
CA ASP A 82 21.58 -19.85 9.65
C ASP A 82 20.33 -18.96 9.74
N ALA A 83 19.55 -19.07 10.83
CA ALA A 83 18.41 -18.19 11.11
C ALA A 83 18.83 -16.73 11.33
N GLN A 84 19.93 -16.46 12.04
CA GLN A 84 20.49 -15.12 12.20
C GLN A 84 20.95 -14.51 10.86
N SER A 85 21.56 -15.34 10.01
CA SER A 85 22.02 -14.91 8.70
C SER A 85 20.84 -14.55 7.79
N LEU A 86 19.79 -15.38 7.79
CA LEU A 86 18.55 -15.11 7.06
C LEU A 86 17.82 -13.86 7.61
N ALA A 87 17.73 -13.72 8.94
CA ALA A 87 17.13 -12.54 9.57
C ALA A 87 17.85 -11.24 9.17
N SER A 88 19.18 -11.27 9.15
CA SER A 88 20.00 -10.13 8.71
C SER A 88 19.74 -9.76 7.25
N ALA A 89 19.62 -10.76 6.36
CA ALA A 89 19.29 -10.54 4.96
C ALA A 89 17.88 -9.95 4.77
N ILE A 90 16.89 -10.44 5.53
CA ILE A 90 15.51 -9.92 5.54
C ILE A 90 15.50 -8.44 5.98
N LEU A 91 16.26 -8.08 7.01
CA LEU A 91 16.34 -6.69 7.50
C LEU A 91 16.95 -5.75 6.44
N LYS A 92 18.03 -6.17 5.76
CA LYS A 92 18.63 -5.37 4.66
C LYS A 92 17.67 -5.20 3.48
N LEU A 93 16.89 -6.24 3.14
CA LEU A 93 15.85 -6.13 2.11
C LEU A 93 14.72 -5.17 2.53
N ARG A 94 14.32 -5.16 3.81
CA ARG A 94 13.29 -4.24 4.35
C ARG A 94 13.64 -2.78 4.07
N GLU A 95 14.91 -2.41 4.29
CA GLU A 95 15.41 -1.04 4.03
C GLU A 95 15.30 -0.66 2.56
N THR A 96 15.46 -1.63 1.65
CA THR A 96 15.44 -1.39 0.20
C THR A 96 14.01 -1.26 -0.34
N ILE A 97 13.06 -2.07 0.15
CA ILE A 97 11.66 -2.04 -0.33
C ILE A 97 10.88 -0.83 0.22
N GLY A 98 11.22 -0.36 1.41
CA GLY A 98 10.65 0.86 2.01
C GLY A 98 9.19 0.74 2.47
N PHE A 99 8.71 -0.48 2.78
CA PHE A 99 7.43 -0.72 3.46
C PHE A 99 7.47 -2.06 4.20
N SER A 100 6.49 -2.36 5.06
CA SER A 100 6.34 -3.66 5.73
C SER A 100 5.36 -4.56 4.95
N PRO A 101 5.82 -5.63 4.27
CA PRO A 101 4.95 -6.62 3.63
C PRO A 101 4.18 -7.46 4.66
N SER A 102 3.13 -8.14 4.24
CA SER A 102 2.56 -9.25 5.02
C SER A 102 3.50 -10.47 5.00
N VAL A 103 3.20 -11.49 5.80
CA VAL A 103 3.90 -12.79 5.76
C VAL A 103 3.92 -13.37 4.35
N ARG A 104 2.80 -13.27 3.62
CA ARG A 104 2.70 -13.74 2.24
C ARG A 104 3.50 -12.86 1.28
N GLY A 105 3.52 -11.54 1.50
CA GLY A 105 4.39 -10.61 0.77
C GLY A 105 5.86 -11.00 0.89
N TRP A 106 6.31 -11.35 2.09
CA TRP A 106 7.67 -11.86 2.33
C TRP A 106 7.98 -13.16 1.59
N CYS A 107 7.00 -14.05 1.38
CA CYS A 107 7.21 -15.27 0.60
C CYS A 107 7.56 -14.97 -0.87
N TYR A 108 6.90 -13.98 -1.50
CA TYR A 108 7.24 -13.57 -2.87
C TYR A 108 8.60 -12.88 -2.96
N ILE A 109 8.95 -12.08 -1.95
CA ILE A 109 10.29 -11.48 -1.86
C ILE A 109 11.34 -12.60 -1.72
N ALA A 110 11.07 -13.61 -0.90
CA ALA A 110 11.97 -14.75 -0.71
C ALA A 110 12.08 -15.65 -1.95
N GLU A 111 11.01 -15.81 -2.73
CA GLU A 111 11.03 -16.52 -4.01
C GLU A 111 12.04 -15.88 -4.97
N GLU A 112 12.06 -14.55 -5.06
CA GLU A 112 12.97 -13.80 -5.93
C GLU A 112 14.40 -13.77 -5.38
N HIS A 113 14.58 -13.30 -4.13
CA HIS A 113 15.90 -12.97 -3.58
C HIS A 113 16.61 -14.14 -2.91
N PHE A 114 15.86 -15.16 -2.50
CA PHE A 114 16.41 -16.35 -1.85
C PHE A 114 16.13 -17.63 -2.64
N HIS A 115 15.55 -17.54 -3.84
CA HIS A 115 15.22 -18.70 -4.67
C HIS A 115 14.30 -19.72 -3.96
N LEU A 116 13.43 -19.23 -3.07
CA LEU A 116 12.44 -20.04 -2.39
C LEU A 116 11.42 -20.59 -3.39
N THR A 117 11.09 -21.87 -3.31
CA THR A 117 10.01 -22.41 -4.15
C THR A 117 8.64 -22.16 -3.52
N LYS A 118 7.58 -22.07 -4.34
CA LYS A 118 6.20 -21.93 -3.82
C LYS A 118 5.78 -23.03 -2.86
N GLY A 119 6.32 -24.25 -3.03
CA GLY A 119 6.09 -25.37 -2.12
C GLY A 119 6.67 -25.15 -0.72
N GLU A 120 7.54 -24.16 -0.53
CA GLU A 120 8.22 -23.84 0.73
C GLU A 120 7.65 -22.58 1.40
N PHE A 121 6.64 -21.94 0.81
CA PHE A 121 6.00 -20.74 1.39
C PHE A 121 5.44 -21.01 2.80
N GLY A 122 4.89 -22.20 3.03
CA GLY A 122 4.42 -22.61 4.35
C GLY A 122 5.57 -22.64 5.37
N SER A 123 6.62 -23.40 5.08
CA SER A 123 7.78 -23.53 5.96
C SER A 123 8.50 -22.19 6.20
N PHE A 124 8.60 -21.33 5.18
CA PHE A 124 9.17 -20.00 5.32
C PHE A 124 8.28 -19.09 6.18
N SER A 125 6.95 -19.14 6.00
CA SER A 125 6.01 -18.38 6.82
C SER A 125 6.15 -18.73 8.29
N ASP A 126 6.24 -20.03 8.60
CA ASP A 126 6.39 -20.48 9.98
C ASP A 126 7.76 -20.10 10.56
N LEU A 127 8.84 -20.20 9.76
CA LEU A 127 10.16 -19.74 10.18
C LEU A 127 10.19 -18.24 10.47
N LEU A 128 9.52 -17.44 9.64
CA LEU A 128 9.39 -15.99 9.85
C LEU A 128 8.67 -15.69 11.18
N VAL A 129 7.63 -16.46 11.51
CA VAL A 129 6.92 -16.35 12.79
C VAL A 129 7.84 -16.73 13.97
N GLU A 130 8.62 -17.81 13.86
CA GLU A 130 9.56 -18.22 14.92
C GLU A 130 10.70 -17.21 15.12
N MET A 131 11.25 -16.64 14.05
CA MET A 131 12.25 -15.57 14.13
C MET A 131 11.69 -14.32 14.83
N ARG A 132 10.40 -14.01 14.64
CA ARG A 132 9.72 -12.92 15.35
C ARG A 132 9.51 -13.22 16.83
N LYS A 133 9.08 -14.43 17.19
CA LYS A 133 8.90 -14.86 18.59
C LYS A 133 10.21 -14.86 19.38
N SER A 134 11.32 -15.24 18.73
CA SER A 134 12.65 -15.30 19.34
C SER A 134 13.38 -13.96 19.40
N GLY A 135 12.82 -12.90 18.79
CA GLY A 135 13.45 -11.58 18.72
C GLY A 135 14.55 -11.44 17.68
N LEU A 136 14.80 -12.46 16.84
CA LEU A 136 15.72 -12.36 15.70
C LEU A 136 15.20 -11.39 14.63
N LEU A 137 13.89 -11.27 14.50
CA LEU A 137 13.22 -10.25 13.71
C LEU A 137 12.27 -9.43 14.59
N PRO A 138 12.14 -8.11 14.36
CA PRO A 138 11.19 -7.31 15.09
C PRO A 138 9.76 -7.66 14.67
N LEU A 139 8.78 -7.44 15.57
CA LEU A 139 7.38 -7.80 15.30
C LEU A 139 6.79 -7.02 14.11
N ASP A 140 7.23 -5.78 13.91
CA ASP A 140 6.79 -4.83 12.87
C ASP A 140 7.39 -5.10 11.48
N ILE A 141 8.21 -6.15 11.35
CA ILE A 141 8.73 -6.63 10.05
C ILE A 141 7.59 -7.04 9.11
N CYS A 142 6.47 -7.48 9.67
CA CYS A 142 5.24 -7.80 8.94
C CYS A 142 4.19 -6.72 9.19
N ALA A 143 3.39 -6.42 8.16
CA ALA A 143 2.21 -5.56 8.31
C ALA A 143 1.25 -6.13 9.37
N GLU A 144 0.78 -5.26 10.27
CA GLU A 144 -0.25 -5.60 11.25
C GLU A 144 -1.61 -5.82 10.60
N ASP A 145 -2.37 -6.79 11.13
CA ASP A 145 -3.78 -6.95 10.83
C ASP A 145 -4.59 -6.16 11.87
N GLY A 146 -5.08 -4.98 11.48
CA GLY A 146 -5.86 -4.09 12.37
C GLY A 146 -7.16 -4.70 12.92
N ALA A 147 -7.54 -5.91 12.48
CA ALA A 147 -8.69 -6.65 13.01
C ALA A 147 -8.52 -7.14 14.47
N ARG A 148 -7.31 -7.06 15.04
CA ARG A 148 -6.99 -7.59 16.38
C ARG A 148 -6.45 -6.53 17.35
N GLN A 149 -6.94 -5.31 17.23
CA GLN A 149 -6.64 -4.25 18.20
C GLN A 149 -7.27 -4.57 19.55
N TRP A 150 -6.52 -4.35 20.63
CA TRP A 150 -7.05 -4.37 21.99
C TRP A 150 -7.83 -3.06 22.19
N TYR A 151 -9.06 -3.17 22.67
CA TYR A 151 -9.88 -2.02 23.04
C TYR A 151 -9.87 -1.87 24.56
N ASN A 152 -9.91 -0.62 25.04
CA ASN A 152 -9.80 -0.27 26.46
C ASN A 152 -8.44 -0.62 27.08
N ASP A 153 -7.37 -0.52 26.29
CA ASP A 153 -6.01 -0.52 26.85
C ASP A 153 -5.81 0.76 27.66
N GLU A 154 -5.24 0.63 28.85
CA GLU A 154 -4.99 1.76 29.74
C GLU A 154 -3.64 2.38 29.39
N GLU A 155 -3.65 3.63 28.93
CA GLU A 155 -2.44 4.40 28.73
C GLU A 155 -2.15 5.18 30.02
N ILE A 156 -1.07 4.79 30.72
CA ILE A 156 -0.60 5.50 31.90
C ILE A 156 0.32 6.62 31.44
N ASP A 157 -0.13 7.86 31.67
CA ASP A 157 0.66 9.04 31.37
C ASP A 157 2.03 9.00 32.08
N PRO A 158 3.06 9.58 31.45
CA PRO A 158 4.36 9.76 32.09
C PRO A 158 4.27 10.85 33.19
N THR A 159 5.38 11.55 33.48
CA THR A 159 5.36 12.65 34.46
C THR A 159 4.47 13.82 33.97
N PRO A 160 3.95 14.67 34.89
CA PRO A 160 3.12 15.82 34.51
C PRO A 160 3.77 16.74 33.45
N GLU A 161 5.08 16.93 33.51
CA GLU A 161 5.83 17.77 32.56
C GLU A 161 5.82 17.16 31.16
N LYS A 162 6.03 15.84 31.06
CA LYS A 162 5.98 15.12 29.79
C LYS A 162 4.57 15.11 29.20
N HIS A 163 3.55 14.94 30.04
CA HIS A 163 2.16 15.03 29.61
C HIS A 163 1.83 16.43 29.08
N ALA A 164 2.25 17.49 29.77
CA ALA A 164 2.05 18.86 29.29
C ALA A 164 2.74 19.12 27.93
N GLN A 165 3.96 18.62 27.73
CA GLN A 165 4.65 18.69 26.45
C GLN A 165 3.91 17.92 25.35
N TYR A 166 3.42 16.72 25.66
CA TYR A 166 2.61 15.93 24.74
C TYR A 166 1.35 16.67 24.31
N VAL A 167 0.61 17.28 25.26
CA VAL A 167 -0.57 18.09 24.97
C VAL A 167 -0.24 19.25 24.02
N VAL A 168 0.89 19.93 24.21
CA VAL A 168 1.35 20.99 23.29
C VAL A 168 1.63 20.46 21.89
N GLU A 169 2.32 19.33 21.76
CA GLU A 169 2.59 18.72 20.45
C GLU A 169 1.31 18.24 19.75
N VAL A 170 0.37 17.67 20.51
CA VAL A 170 -0.97 17.30 20.01
C VAL A 170 -1.73 18.54 19.51
N MET A 171 -1.71 19.64 20.25
CA MET A 171 -2.34 20.90 19.82
C MET A 171 -1.71 21.45 18.53
N LYS A 172 -0.38 21.48 18.43
CA LYS A 172 0.33 21.87 17.20
C LYS A 172 -0.05 20.96 16.03
N HIS A 173 -0.10 19.65 16.26
CA HIS A 173 -0.50 18.67 15.25
C HIS A 173 -1.94 18.90 14.78
N HIS A 174 -2.89 19.16 15.68
CA HIS A 174 -4.28 19.46 15.31
C HIS A 174 -4.40 20.74 14.48
N CYS A 175 -3.61 21.77 14.78
CA CYS A 175 -3.58 23.00 13.97
C CYS A 175 -3.01 22.72 12.58
N ALA A 176 -1.90 21.99 12.49
CA ALA A 176 -1.26 21.62 11.22
C ALA A 176 -2.08 20.63 10.37
N THR A 177 -3.01 19.90 10.98
CA THR A 177 -3.89 18.94 10.30
C THR A 177 -5.32 19.45 10.13
N TYR A 178 -5.60 20.69 10.53
CA TYR A 178 -6.90 21.32 10.33
C TYR A 178 -7.24 21.42 8.83
N ARG A 179 -8.43 20.93 8.48
CA ARG A 179 -8.91 20.81 7.09
C ARG A 179 -10.38 21.26 6.99
N PRO A 180 -10.64 22.57 6.91
CA PRO A 180 -12.00 23.08 6.76
C PRO A 180 -12.57 22.90 5.34
N ILE A 181 -11.70 22.59 4.37
CA ILE A 181 -12.06 22.39 2.97
C ILE A 181 -11.69 20.97 2.52
N SER A 182 -12.48 20.42 1.61
CA SER A 182 -12.20 19.11 1.02
C SER A 182 -11.26 19.21 -0.18
N PHE A 183 -10.32 18.27 -0.29
CA PHE A 183 -9.46 18.08 -1.47
C PHE A 183 -10.24 17.97 -2.78
N TRP A 184 -11.44 17.38 -2.71
CA TRP A 184 -12.28 17.08 -3.86
C TRP A 184 -13.21 18.23 -4.28
N SER A 185 -13.28 19.31 -3.48
CA SER A 185 -14.25 20.40 -3.66
C SER A 185 -14.19 21.01 -5.06
N ASP A 186 -12.99 21.25 -5.58
CA ASP A 186 -12.67 21.92 -6.84
C ASP A 186 -12.27 20.97 -7.97
N LYS A 187 -12.44 19.65 -7.80
CA LYS A 187 -12.12 18.64 -8.82
C LYS A 187 -13.40 18.14 -9.48
N ASP A 188 -13.39 17.78 -10.76
CA ASP A 188 -14.58 17.22 -11.43
C ASP A 188 -14.84 15.75 -11.12
N VAL A 189 -13.88 15.10 -10.47
CA VAL A 189 -13.85 13.66 -10.22
C VAL A 189 -13.77 13.36 -8.72
N TYR A 190 -14.25 12.18 -8.33
CA TYR A 190 -14.00 11.60 -7.01
C TYR A 190 -13.48 10.17 -7.17
N ILE A 191 -12.34 9.87 -6.55
CA ILE A 191 -11.63 8.61 -6.76
C ILE A 191 -11.58 7.82 -5.45
N GLN A 192 -11.89 6.53 -5.53
CA GLN A 192 -11.53 5.54 -4.50
C GLN A 192 -10.65 4.46 -5.14
N LEU A 193 -9.76 3.86 -4.35
CA LEU A 193 -8.85 2.79 -4.77
C LEU A 193 -9.19 1.51 -4.01
N LEU A 194 -9.40 0.43 -4.74
CA LEU A 194 -9.67 -0.89 -4.19
C LEU A 194 -8.63 -1.88 -4.72
N VAL A 195 -8.05 -2.65 -3.81
CA VAL A 195 -7.05 -3.66 -4.14
C VAL A 195 -7.46 -5.02 -3.60
N GLU A 196 -7.09 -6.08 -4.29
CA GLU A 196 -7.43 -7.44 -3.86
C GLU A 196 -6.55 -7.92 -2.69
N LYS A 197 -5.29 -7.47 -2.63
CA LYS A 197 -4.27 -7.99 -1.73
C LYS A 197 -3.81 -6.93 -0.73
N ILE A 198 -3.57 -7.33 0.51
CA ILE A 198 -3.22 -6.39 1.59
C ILE A 198 -1.86 -5.72 1.35
N ASP A 199 -0.93 -6.43 0.73
CA ASP A 199 0.39 -5.91 0.41
C ASP A 199 0.32 -4.71 -0.53
N LEU A 200 -0.66 -4.66 -1.45
CA LEU A 200 -0.87 -3.51 -2.32
C LEU A 200 -1.38 -2.29 -1.57
N VAL A 201 -2.12 -2.47 -0.47
CA VAL A 201 -2.47 -1.34 0.41
C VAL A 201 -1.20 -0.74 0.99
N GLN A 202 -0.29 -1.57 1.50
CA GLN A 202 0.97 -1.08 2.07
C GLN A 202 1.85 -0.40 1.02
N LEU A 203 1.93 -0.96 -0.19
CA LEU A 203 2.69 -0.39 -1.31
C LEU A 203 2.17 1.01 -1.72
N TRP A 204 0.86 1.25 -1.61
CA TRP A 204 0.22 2.43 -2.19
C TRP A 204 -0.40 3.41 -1.18
N LYS A 205 -0.48 3.09 0.11
CA LYS A 205 -1.11 3.95 1.13
C LYS A 205 -0.55 5.37 1.15
N GLU A 206 0.76 5.53 0.97
CA GLU A 206 1.42 6.84 0.99
C GLU A 206 1.07 7.65 -0.26
N ILE A 207 1.08 7.02 -1.44
CA ILE A 207 0.69 7.64 -2.71
C ILE A 207 -0.79 8.03 -2.65
N ALA A 208 -1.67 7.11 -2.26
CA ALA A 208 -3.10 7.36 -2.13
C ALA A 208 -3.37 8.47 -1.11
N GLY A 209 -2.67 8.45 0.03
CA GLY A 209 -2.76 9.48 1.08
C GLY A 209 -2.36 10.87 0.59
N ARG A 210 -1.27 10.98 -0.21
CA ARG A 210 -0.86 12.25 -0.84
C ARG A 210 -1.96 12.85 -1.70
N PHE A 211 -2.72 12.04 -2.43
CA PHE A 211 -3.84 12.48 -3.26
C PHE A 211 -5.19 12.43 -2.55
N HIS A 212 -5.23 12.19 -1.24
CA HIS A 212 -6.47 12.03 -0.46
C HIS A 212 -7.45 10.98 -1.02
N ILE A 213 -6.92 9.96 -1.71
CA ILE A 213 -7.68 8.85 -2.28
C ILE A 213 -7.87 7.79 -1.18
N PRO A 214 -9.12 7.47 -0.79
CA PRO A 214 -9.36 6.35 0.11
C PRO A 214 -8.95 5.05 -0.55
N ILE A 215 -8.14 4.25 0.15
CA ILE A 215 -7.70 2.92 -0.27
C ILE A 215 -8.27 1.85 0.66
N ALA A 216 -8.76 0.75 0.10
CA ALA A 216 -9.21 -0.41 0.87
C ALA A 216 -8.74 -1.72 0.24
N ASN A 217 -8.60 -2.75 1.07
CA ASN A 217 -8.45 -4.12 0.62
C ASN A 217 -9.84 -4.76 0.52
N ALA A 218 -10.16 -5.35 -0.63
CA ALA A 218 -11.42 -6.05 -0.85
C ALA A 218 -11.57 -7.36 -0.05
N ARG A 219 -10.47 -7.99 0.43
CA ARG A 219 -10.38 -9.24 1.23
C ARG A 219 -11.38 -10.34 0.83
N GLY A 220 -11.66 -10.49 -0.45
CA GLY A 220 -12.83 -11.26 -0.90
C GLY A 220 -14.12 -10.50 -0.56
N TRP A 221 -15.00 -10.37 -1.55
CA TRP A 221 -16.14 -9.44 -1.60
C TRP A 221 -17.25 -9.60 -0.54
N SER A 222 -17.00 -10.34 0.54
CA SER A 222 -17.98 -10.69 1.57
C SER A 222 -18.28 -9.56 2.57
N ASP A 223 -17.39 -8.58 2.75
CA ASP A 223 -17.68 -7.51 3.72
C ASP A 223 -18.70 -6.49 3.18
N LEU A 224 -19.91 -6.62 3.72
CA LEU A 224 -21.05 -5.74 3.47
C LEU A 224 -20.75 -4.29 3.88
N HIS A 225 -20.02 -4.08 4.99
CA HIS A 225 -19.77 -2.74 5.54
C HIS A 225 -18.78 -1.95 4.69
N CYS A 226 -17.71 -2.60 4.20
CA CYS A 226 -16.79 -2.00 3.25
C CYS A 226 -17.53 -1.52 1.99
N ARG A 227 -18.35 -2.38 1.38
CA ARG A 227 -19.15 -2.04 0.18
C ARG A 227 -20.10 -0.88 0.45
N ALA A 228 -20.90 -0.95 1.53
CA ALA A 228 -21.84 0.11 1.89
C ALA A 228 -21.14 1.45 2.16
N THR A 229 -19.97 1.44 2.81
CA THR A 229 -19.19 2.65 3.08
C THR A 229 -18.62 3.26 1.80
N MET A 230 -18.10 2.43 0.89
CA MET A 230 -17.65 2.88 -0.43
C MET A 230 -18.79 3.50 -1.25
N MET A 231 -19.96 2.84 -1.28
CA MET A 231 -21.14 3.32 -2.01
C MET A 231 -21.67 4.63 -1.45
N ARG A 232 -21.73 4.79 -0.12
CA ARG A 232 -22.13 6.05 0.52
C ARG A 232 -21.23 7.21 0.11
N ARG A 233 -19.91 7.02 0.10
CA ARG A 233 -18.97 8.04 -0.38
C ARG A 233 -19.22 8.38 -1.85
N PHE A 234 -19.43 7.38 -2.71
CA PHE A 234 -19.73 7.65 -4.12
C PHE A 234 -21.05 8.40 -4.31
N ARG A 235 -22.10 8.06 -3.58
CA ARG A 235 -23.36 8.81 -3.57
C ARG A 235 -23.12 10.27 -3.18
N ASP A 236 -22.49 10.51 -2.04
CA ASP A 236 -22.33 11.86 -1.48
C ASP A 236 -21.53 12.78 -2.43
N TRP A 237 -20.60 12.23 -3.22
CA TRP A 237 -19.84 12.97 -4.22
C TRP A 237 -20.55 13.07 -5.58
N GLU A 238 -21.28 12.03 -5.99
CA GLU A 238 -22.12 12.09 -7.19
C GLU A 238 -23.23 13.14 -7.05
N ASP A 239 -23.86 13.24 -5.87
CA ASP A 239 -24.88 14.25 -5.56
C ASP A 239 -24.31 15.68 -5.61
N ARG A 240 -22.99 15.82 -5.44
CA ARG A 240 -22.24 17.08 -5.61
C ARG A 240 -21.74 17.29 -7.05
N GLY A 241 -22.24 16.51 -8.00
CA GLY A 241 -21.93 16.59 -9.42
C GLY A 241 -20.60 15.99 -9.83
N LYS A 242 -19.92 15.23 -8.96
CA LYS A 242 -18.61 14.63 -9.29
C LYS A 242 -18.78 13.36 -10.12
N LYS A 243 -17.83 13.13 -11.03
CA LYS A 243 -17.68 11.85 -11.74
C LYS A 243 -16.97 10.85 -10.83
N CYS A 244 -17.70 9.82 -10.40
CA CYS A 244 -17.19 8.80 -9.49
C CYS A 244 -16.37 7.73 -10.25
N VAL A 245 -15.15 7.49 -9.76
CA VAL A 245 -14.21 6.52 -10.33
C VAL A 245 -13.71 5.57 -9.24
N LEU A 246 -13.81 4.28 -9.50
CA LEU A 246 -13.20 3.23 -8.70
C LEU A 246 -11.98 2.69 -9.44
N LEU A 247 -10.79 3.00 -8.94
CA LEU A 247 -9.56 2.37 -9.40
C LEU A 247 -9.47 0.97 -8.79
N TYR A 248 -9.20 -0.04 -9.62
CA TYR A 248 -9.08 -1.41 -9.19
C TYR A 248 -7.79 -2.07 -9.70
N CYS A 249 -7.07 -2.73 -8.80
CA CYS A 249 -5.96 -3.60 -9.15
C CYS A 249 -6.12 -4.98 -8.47
N GLY A 250 -6.02 -6.02 -9.27
CA GLY A 250 -6.16 -7.42 -8.85
C GLY A 250 -5.35 -8.36 -9.72
N ASP A 251 -5.58 -9.65 -9.54
CA ASP A 251 -4.84 -10.70 -10.24
C ASP A 251 -5.01 -10.59 -11.77
N HIS A 252 -4.01 -11.06 -12.51
CA HIS A 252 -4.09 -11.30 -13.95
C HIS A 252 -4.48 -12.75 -14.17
N ASP A 253 -5.78 -13.01 -14.11
CA ASP A 253 -6.41 -14.30 -14.39
C ASP A 253 -7.80 -14.06 -15.02
N PRO A 254 -8.55 -15.10 -15.42
CA PRO A 254 -9.88 -14.91 -15.99
C PRO A 254 -10.83 -14.08 -15.11
N ALA A 255 -10.85 -14.30 -13.79
CA ALA A 255 -11.77 -13.63 -12.87
C ALA A 255 -11.36 -12.17 -12.62
N GLY A 256 -10.06 -11.91 -12.45
CA GLY A 256 -9.49 -10.59 -12.25
C GLY A 256 -9.67 -9.66 -13.45
N LEU A 257 -9.71 -10.20 -14.68
CA LEU A 257 -10.09 -9.42 -15.87
C LEU A 257 -11.60 -9.19 -15.99
N ASN A 258 -12.43 -10.11 -15.48
CA ASN A 258 -13.89 -9.96 -15.47
C ASN A 258 -14.45 -9.20 -14.24
N ILE A 259 -13.57 -8.66 -13.41
CA ILE A 259 -13.94 -8.14 -12.09
C ILE A 259 -14.90 -6.96 -12.14
N SER A 260 -14.86 -6.16 -13.20
CA SER A 260 -15.73 -4.98 -13.34
C SER A 260 -17.20 -5.39 -13.40
N GLU A 261 -17.54 -6.45 -14.16
CA GLU A 261 -18.92 -6.95 -14.24
C GLU A 261 -19.39 -7.50 -12.90
N SER A 262 -18.58 -8.35 -12.28
CA SER A 262 -18.90 -8.93 -10.96
C SER A 262 -19.07 -7.85 -9.90
N MET A 263 -18.20 -6.84 -9.89
CA MET A 263 -18.26 -5.73 -8.94
C MET A 263 -19.52 -4.87 -9.15
N MET A 264 -19.89 -4.56 -10.40
CA MET A 264 -21.13 -3.83 -10.67
C MET A 264 -22.36 -4.57 -10.16
N SER A 265 -22.41 -5.89 -10.37
CA SER A 265 -23.49 -6.74 -9.84
C SER A 265 -23.54 -6.72 -8.32
N ASN A 266 -22.40 -6.98 -7.67
CA ASN A 266 -22.29 -7.02 -6.20
C ASN A 266 -22.62 -5.68 -5.52
N LEU A 267 -22.38 -4.56 -6.19
CA LEU A 267 -22.77 -3.23 -5.69
C LEU A 267 -24.25 -2.95 -5.95
N ALA A 268 -24.81 -3.42 -7.08
CA ALA A 268 -26.23 -3.26 -7.38
C ALA A 268 -27.14 -4.02 -6.40
N GLU A 269 -26.68 -5.13 -5.83
CA GLU A 269 -27.37 -5.86 -4.76
C GLU A 269 -27.64 -5.00 -3.51
N LEU A 270 -26.78 -4.01 -3.25
CA LEU A 270 -26.87 -3.14 -2.07
C LEU A 270 -27.55 -1.80 -2.36
N LYS A 271 -28.09 -1.61 -3.57
CA LYS A 271 -28.63 -0.30 -4.00
C LYS A 271 -29.75 0.19 -3.08
N ASP A 272 -30.59 -0.74 -2.59
CA ASP A 272 -31.76 -0.46 -1.75
C ASP A 272 -31.44 -0.61 -0.24
N ALA A 273 -30.20 -0.94 0.11
CA ALA A 273 -29.79 -1.08 1.50
C ALA A 273 -29.95 0.26 2.24
N GLN A 274 -30.42 0.19 3.49
CA GLN A 274 -30.65 1.37 4.31
C GLN A 274 -29.37 2.21 4.42
N LYS A 275 -29.51 3.54 4.29
CA LYS A 275 -28.41 4.51 4.28
C LYS A 275 -27.47 4.44 3.07
N VAL A 276 -27.65 3.51 2.12
CA VAL A 276 -26.93 3.48 0.84
C VAL A 276 -27.73 4.26 -0.22
N ASN A 277 -28.92 3.77 -0.61
CA ASN A 277 -29.80 4.38 -1.62
C ASN A 277 -29.03 4.93 -2.83
N TRP A 278 -28.22 4.09 -3.46
CA TRP A 278 -27.35 4.49 -4.57
C TRP A 278 -27.10 3.32 -5.52
N HIS A 279 -27.18 3.58 -6.83
CA HIS A 279 -26.98 2.55 -7.85
C HIS A 279 -25.67 2.82 -8.61
N PRO A 280 -24.80 1.82 -8.82
CA PRO A 280 -23.50 2.01 -9.49
C PRO A 280 -23.56 2.35 -10.99
N ARG A 281 -24.72 2.67 -11.59
CA ARG A 281 -24.83 2.83 -13.06
C ARG A 281 -23.87 3.86 -13.65
N LYS A 282 -23.60 4.94 -12.90
CA LYS A 282 -22.69 6.01 -13.33
C LYS A 282 -21.26 5.83 -12.81
N LEU A 283 -20.99 4.78 -12.03
CA LEU A 283 -19.65 4.49 -11.53
C LEU A 283 -18.76 4.02 -12.67
N LYS A 284 -17.63 4.68 -12.86
CA LYS A 284 -16.56 4.17 -13.72
C LYS A 284 -15.64 3.27 -12.92
N ILE A 285 -15.60 1.98 -13.25
CA ILE A 285 -14.56 1.08 -12.75
C ILE A 285 -13.38 1.13 -13.73
N HIS A 286 -12.20 1.51 -13.25
CA HIS A 286 -10.97 1.50 -14.04
C HIS A 286 -10.01 0.47 -13.47
N ARG A 287 -9.99 -0.70 -14.10
CA ARG A 287 -9.01 -1.75 -13.84
C ARG A 287 -7.67 -1.37 -14.49
N PHE A 288 -6.63 -1.15 -13.69
CA PHE A 288 -5.35 -0.59 -14.18
C PHE A 288 -4.13 -1.50 -13.99
N GLY A 289 -4.30 -2.68 -13.40
CA GLY A 289 -3.23 -3.65 -13.24
C GLY A 289 -3.73 -4.96 -12.63
N LEU A 290 -2.97 -6.05 -12.73
CA LEU A 290 -1.77 -6.27 -13.56
C LEU A 290 -2.14 -6.56 -15.03
N ASN A 291 -1.79 -5.71 -16.01
CA ASN A 291 -2.04 -5.98 -17.44
C ASN A 291 -0.88 -6.82 -18.04
N ALA A 292 -1.13 -7.54 -19.14
CA ALA A 292 -0.14 -8.44 -19.74
C ALA A 292 1.12 -7.72 -20.24
N ASP A 293 0.96 -6.54 -20.84
CA ASP A 293 2.04 -5.64 -21.26
C ASP A 293 2.93 -5.20 -20.08
N PHE A 294 2.31 -4.83 -18.96
CA PHE A 294 3.03 -4.48 -17.73
C PHE A 294 3.80 -5.69 -17.16
N ILE A 295 3.16 -6.87 -17.14
CA ILE A 295 3.78 -8.11 -16.67
C ILE A 295 5.05 -8.43 -17.48
N GLU A 296 4.97 -8.30 -18.80
CA GLU A 296 6.08 -8.57 -19.71
C GLU A 296 7.18 -7.53 -19.59
N ALA A 297 6.84 -6.24 -19.58
CA ALA A 297 7.79 -5.14 -19.47
C ALA A 297 8.60 -5.17 -18.16
N HIS A 298 8.02 -5.70 -17.07
CA HIS A 298 8.65 -5.75 -15.75
C HIS A 298 9.11 -7.15 -15.33
N GLY A 299 8.97 -8.15 -16.21
CA GLY A 299 9.42 -9.53 -15.96
C GLY A 299 8.78 -10.16 -14.73
N LEU A 300 7.47 -9.96 -14.52
CA LEU A 300 6.80 -10.53 -13.35
C LEU A 300 6.62 -12.06 -13.51
N PRO A 301 6.82 -12.84 -12.42
CA PRO A 301 6.77 -14.29 -12.49
C PRO A 301 5.36 -14.80 -12.86
N LYS A 302 5.29 -15.60 -13.93
CA LYS A 302 4.06 -16.22 -14.43
C LYS A 302 3.87 -17.59 -13.79
N LEU A 303 2.64 -17.87 -13.35
CA LEU A 303 2.19 -19.22 -13.01
C LEU A 303 1.60 -19.88 -14.25
N HIS A 304 2.13 -21.03 -14.68
CA HIS A 304 1.65 -21.76 -15.85
C HIS A 304 0.47 -22.70 -15.54
N ASN A 305 -0.49 -22.20 -14.78
CA ASN A 305 -1.76 -22.86 -14.48
C ASN A 305 -2.85 -21.81 -14.25
N LEU A 306 -4.12 -22.21 -14.15
CA LEU A 306 -5.23 -21.35 -13.74
C LEU A 306 -5.93 -21.90 -12.49
N GLU A 307 -5.15 -22.36 -11.52
CA GLU A 307 -5.68 -22.89 -10.26
C GLU A 307 -6.43 -21.84 -9.47
N THR A 308 -7.59 -22.20 -8.91
CA THR A 308 -8.42 -21.32 -8.09
C THR A 308 -8.18 -21.58 -6.61
N SER A 309 -8.52 -20.62 -5.76
CA SER A 309 -8.40 -20.76 -4.30
C SER A 309 -9.31 -21.85 -3.70
N SER A 310 -10.40 -22.21 -4.39
CA SER A 310 -11.31 -23.30 -4.01
C SER A 310 -10.80 -24.69 -4.39
N GLY A 311 -9.62 -24.80 -5.00
CA GLY A 311 -9.13 -26.03 -5.61
C GLY A 311 -9.71 -26.23 -7.01
N GLY A 312 -8.87 -26.68 -7.94
CA GLY A 312 -9.23 -26.89 -9.35
C GLY A 312 -8.69 -25.81 -10.28
N ASP A 313 -8.45 -26.17 -11.54
CA ASP A 313 -7.82 -25.34 -12.55
C ASP A 313 -8.82 -24.99 -13.66
N LEU A 314 -9.06 -23.70 -13.87
CA LEU A 314 -10.03 -23.17 -14.84
C LEU A 314 -9.75 -23.60 -16.28
N SER A 315 -8.51 -23.98 -16.59
CA SER A 315 -8.14 -24.48 -17.91
C SER A 315 -8.61 -25.90 -18.18
N HIS A 316 -9.00 -26.66 -17.15
CA HIS A 316 -9.45 -28.04 -17.31
C HIS A 316 -10.94 -28.10 -17.67
N SER A 317 -11.29 -28.97 -18.63
CA SER A 317 -12.66 -29.18 -19.10
C SER A 317 -13.63 -29.65 -18.02
N SER A 318 -13.12 -30.29 -16.95
CA SER A 318 -13.91 -30.71 -15.79
C SER A 318 -14.30 -29.57 -14.84
N HIS A 319 -13.68 -28.40 -14.96
CA HIS A 319 -14.00 -27.26 -14.11
C HIS A 319 -15.34 -26.63 -14.53
N ARG A 320 -16.26 -26.43 -13.56
CA ARG A 320 -17.63 -25.90 -13.82
C ARG A 320 -17.66 -24.58 -14.60
N ASP A 321 -16.63 -23.75 -14.42
CA ASP A 321 -16.52 -22.44 -15.05
C ASP A 321 -15.74 -22.47 -16.37
N HIS A 322 -15.16 -23.61 -16.75
CA HIS A 322 -14.30 -23.72 -17.93
C HIS A 322 -14.99 -23.19 -19.19
N THR A 323 -16.25 -23.56 -19.41
CA THR A 323 -17.01 -23.20 -20.59
C THR A 323 -17.53 -21.76 -20.59
N LYS A 324 -17.34 -21.00 -19.50
CA LYS A 324 -17.83 -19.63 -19.41
C LYS A 324 -17.08 -18.70 -20.39
N PRO A 325 -17.76 -17.72 -21.02
CA PRO A 325 -17.15 -16.85 -22.03
C PRO A 325 -15.88 -16.12 -21.58
N TYR A 326 -15.83 -15.66 -20.32
CA TYR A 326 -14.67 -14.94 -19.79
C TYR A 326 -13.43 -15.84 -19.66
N VAL A 327 -13.60 -17.11 -19.29
CA VAL A 327 -12.51 -18.10 -19.21
C VAL A 327 -12.01 -18.46 -20.59
N GLN A 328 -12.91 -18.78 -21.51
CA GLN A 328 -12.54 -19.16 -22.88
C GLN A 328 -11.86 -18.00 -23.63
N SER A 329 -12.32 -16.77 -23.42
CA SER A 329 -11.69 -15.58 -24.01
C SER A 329 -10.29 -15.34 -23.46
N TYR A 330 -10.10 -15.55 -22.16
CA TYR A 330 -8.78 -15.49 -21.52
C TYR A 330 -7.82 -16.54 -22.09
N LEU A 331 -8.25 -17.81 -22.14
CA LEU A 331 -7.44 -18.92 -22.65
C LEU A 331 -7.02 -18.69 -24.11
N ARG A 332 -7.92 -18.19 -24.97
CA ARG A 332 -7.58 -17.84 -26.36
C ARG A 332 -6.58 -16.71 -26.47
N LYS A 333 -6.68 -15.69 -25.60
CA LYS A 333 -5.86 -14.48 -25.70
C LYS A 333 -4.49 -14.62 -25.06
N TYR A 334 -4.42 -15.25 -23.89
CA TYR A 334 -3.22 -15.31 -23.07
C TYR A 334 -2.70 -16.74 -22.92
N GLY A 335 -3.55 -17.75 -23.02
CA GLY A 335 -3.18 -19.14 -22.75
C GLY A 335 -3.30 -19.50 -21.26
N LYS A 336 -2.68 -20.63 -20.89
CA LYS A 336 -2.73 -21.19 -19.52
C LYS A 336 -1.63 -20.58 -18.66
N TRP A 337 -1.78 -19.31 -18.31
CA TRP A 337 -0.97 -18.70 -17.26
C TRP A 337 -1.69 -17.57 -16.54
N LYS A 338 -1.27 -17.28 -15.31
CA LYS A 338 -1.75 -16.16 -14.51
C LYS A 338 -0.62 -15.47 -13.75
N VAL A 339 -0.88 -14.27 -13.24
CA VAL A 339 0.00 -13.56 -12.31
C VAL A 339 -0.83 -13.03 -11.15
N GLU A 340 -0.43 -13.35 -9.91
CA GLU A 340 -1.07 -12.79 -8.72
C GLU A 340 -0.61 -11.34 -8.51
N ALA A 341 -1.50 -10.48 -8.01
CA ALA A 341 -1.23 -9.07 -7.77
C ALA A 341 -0.11 -8.86 -6.73
N ASN A 342 0.11 -9.83 -5.83
CA ASN A 342 1.26 -9.85 -4.92
C ASN A 342 2.61 -9.81 -5.63
N ALA A 343 2.70 -10.21 -6.91
CA ALA A 343 3.93 -10.10 -7.69
C ALA A 343 4.41 -8.64 -7.85
N LEU A 344 3.56 -7.63 -7.62
CA LEU A 344 4.00 -6.23 -7.61
C LEU A 344 4.93 -5.89 -6.43
N VAL A 345 4.89 -6.67 -5.34
CA VAL A 345 5.72 -6.46 -4.16
C VAL A 345 7.20 -6.60 -4.48
N VAL A 346 7.57 -7.44 -5.46
CA VAL A 346 8.96 -7.62 -5.90
C VAL A 346 9.42 -6.55 -6.90
N ARG A 347 8.53 -5.65 -7.33
CA ARG A 347 8.83 -4.50 -8.20
C ARG A 347 8.17 -3.24 -7.63
N PRO A 348 8.51 -2.80 -6.40
CA PRO A 348 7.78 -1.76 -5.69
C PRO A 348 7.76 -0.43 -6.46
N ASP A 349 8.86 -0.03 -7.08
CA ASP A 349 8.92 1.22 -7.83
C ASP A 349 8.08 1.19 -9.11
N ALA A 350 8.06 0.06 -9.82
CA ALA A 350 7.19 -0.11 -10.98
C ALA A 350 5.71 -0.09 -10.56
N GLY A 351 5.37 -0.74 -9.43
CA GLY A 351 4.03 -0.70 -8.86
C GLY A 351 3.61 0.70 -8.41
N ARG A 352 4.50 1.47 -7.77
CA ARG A 352 4.26 2.88 -7.40
C ARG A 352 4.02 3.74 -8.63
N LYS A 353 4.85 3.58 -9.67
CA LYS A 353 4.68 4.29 -10.95
C LYS A 353 3.36 3.93 -11.63
N LEU A 354 2.99 2.65 -11.65
CA LEU A 354 1.74 2.18 -12.23
C LEU A 354 0.52 2.89 -11.64
N LEU A 355 0.48 3.06 -10.31
CA LEU A 355 -0.59 3.81 -9.66
C LEU A 355 -0.53 5.31 -10.00
N LEU A 356 0.64 5.94 -9.96
CA LEU A 356 0.81 7.36 -10.27
C LEU A 356 0.35 7.69 -11.70
N ASP A 357 0.79 6.90 -12.69
CA ASP A 357 0.39 7.05 -14.09
C ASP A 357 -1.13 6.88 -14.25
N THR A 358 -1.75 6.06 -13.41
CA THR A 358 -3.21 5.87 -13.40
C THR A 358 -3.94 7.06 -12.80
N ILE A 359 -3.46 7.59 -11.66
CA ILE A 359 -4.02 8.79 -11.01
C ILE A 359 -3.92 10.00 -11.95
N GLN A 360 -2.79 10.14 -12.67
CA GLN A 360 -2.55 11.26 -13.59
C GLN A 360 -3.61 11.39 -14.70
N LYS A 361 -4.29 10.29 -15.05
CA LYS A 361 -5.40 10.30 -16.03
C LYS A 361 -6.64 11.05 -15.53
N TYR A 362 -6.73 11.33 -14.23
CA TYR A 362 -7.90 11.91 -13.58
C TYR A 362 -7.60 13.16 -12.77
N LEU A 363 -6.40 13.27 -12.21
CA LEU A 363 -5.96 14.39 -11.38
C LEU A 363 -4.58 14.87 -11.86
N PRO A 364 -4.33 16.18 -11.86
CA PRO A 364 -3.00 16.67 -12.13
C PRO A 364 -2.07 16.33 -10.93
N LEU A 365 -0.80 16.04 -11.23
CA LEU A 365 0.14 15.53 -10.23
C LEU A 365 0.51 16.55 -9.14
N ASP A 366 0.29 17.83 -9.40
CA ASP A 366 0.49 18.96 -8.48
C ASP A 366 -0.75 19.29 -7.64
N ALA A 367 -1.89 18.59 -7.84
CA ALA A 367 -3.10 18.77 -7.03
C ALA A 367 -2.86 18.72 -5.51
N PRO A 368 -2.00 17.83 -4.97
CA PRO A 368 -1.66 17.84 -3.53
C PRO A 368 -1.01 19.13 -3.07
N ASP A 369 -0.16 19.73 -3.90
CA ASP A 369 0.60 20.92 -3.54
C ASP A 369 -0.29 22.16 -3.59
N GLN A 370 -1.14 22.27 -4.62
CA GLN A 370 -2.21 23.28 -4.69
C GLN A 370 -3.15 23.20 -3.48
N PHE A 371 -3.50 21.99 -3.03
CA PHE A 371 -4.36 21.81 -1.86
C PHE A 371 -3.67 22.24 -0.57
N ARG A 372 -2.37 21.92 -0.42
CA ARG A 372 -1.56 22.34 0.74
C ARG A 372 -1.46 23.86 0.82
N GLU A 373 -1.26 24.52 -0.31
CA GLU A 373 -1.22 25.98 -0.39
C GLU A 373 -2.55 26.59 0.08
N ARG A 374 -3.68 26.07 -0.41
CA ARG A 374 -5.02 26.50 0.03
C ARG A 374 -5.25 26.30 1.53
N LEU A 375 -4.72 25.24 2.12
CA LEU A 375 -4.85 24.95 3.56
C LEU A 375 -4.00 25.87 4.43
N SER A 376 -2.87 26.37 3.93
CA SER A 376 -1.88 27.10 4.73
C SER A 376 -2.45 28.29 5.49
N THR A 377 -3.38 29.05 4.89
CA THR A 377 -4.05 30.17 5.56
C THR A 377 -4.95 29.69 6.69
N TYR A 378 -5.81 28.70 6.44
CA TYR A 378 -6.67 28.14 7.48
C TYR A 378 -5.90 27.55 8.66
N GLN A 379 -4.75 26.94 8.38
CA GLN A 379 -3.88 26.33 9.41
C GLN A 379 -3.15 27.40 10.24
N ARG A 380 -2.83 28.55 9.65
CA ARG A 380 -2.34 29.71 10.40
C ARG A 380 -3.46 30.32 11.24
N ASP A 381 -4.62 30.56 10.64
CA ASP A 381 -5.77 31.16 11.32
C ASP A 381 -6.20 30.33 12.55
N VAL A 382 -6.25 29.00 12.43
CA VAL A 382 -6.58 28.13 13.57
C VAL A 382 -5.48 28.11 14.63
N SER A 383 -4.21 28.26 14.24
CA SER A 383 -3.08 28.36 15.18
C SER A 383 -3.16 29.65 15.99
N ASP A 384 -3.47 30.76 15.33
CA ASP A 384 -3.63 32.08 15.98
C ASP A 384 -4.87 32.10 16.89
N ALA A 385 -5.98 31.54 16.41
CA ALA A 385 -7.20 31.38 17.22
C ALA A 385 -6.94 30.49 18.45
N MET A 386 -6.24 29.35 18.28
CA MET A 386 -5.87 28.47 19.38
C MET A 386 -5.01 29.20 20.43
N ARG A 387 -4.01 29.98 19.99
CA ARG A 387 -3.18 30.79 20.90
C ARG A 387 -4.02 31.80 21.68
N ALA A 388 -4.89 32.54 21.00
CA ALA A 388 -5.76 33.53 21.65
C ALA A 388 -6.70 32.87 22.68
N THR A 389 -7.27 31.71 22.33
CA THR A 389 -8.10 30.92 23.25
C THR A 389 -7.31 30.46 24.47
N LEU A 390 -6.11 29.90 24.29
CA LEU A 390 -5.27 29.46 25.42
C LEU A 390 -4.88 30.64 26.33
N CYS A 391 -4.49 31.78 25.76
CA CYS A 391 -4.19 32.96 26.56
C CYS A 391 -5.38 33.41 27.42
N LYS A 392 -6.59 33.38 26.85
CA LYS A 392 -7.81 33.74 27.56
C LYS A 392 -8.16 32.74 28.66
N GLU A 393 -8.19 31.45 28.35
CA GLU A 393 -8.63 30.40 29.29
C GLU A 393 -7.66 30.20 30.46
N PHE A 394 -6.36 30.43 30.24
CA PHE A 394 -5.32 30.30 31.26
C PHE A 394 -4.85 31.63 31.85
N ASN A 395 -5.51 32.76 31.53
CA ASN A 395 -5.12 34.11 31.95
C ASN A 395 -3.63 34.43 31.66
N LEU A 396 -3.11 33.95 30.52
CA LEU A 396 -1.74 34.18 30.10
C LEU A 396 -1.65 35.55 29.41
N THR A 397 -0.58 36.29 29.67
CA THR A 397 -0.29 37.53 28.95
C THR A 397 0.09 37.19 27.50
N PRO A 398 -0.49 37.84 26.49
CA PRO A 398 -0.03 37.67 25.11
C PRO A 398 1.46 38.09 25.01
N LEU A 399 2.31 37.20 24.49
CA LEU A 399 3.71 37.51 24.16
C LEU A 399 3.82 38.39 22.92
#